data_AF-A0A1C5FJR4-F1
#
_entry.id   AF-A0A1C5FJR4-F1
#
_cell.length_a   1.000
_cell.length_b   1.000
_cell.length_c   1.000
_cell.angle_alpha   90.00
_cell.angle_beta   90.00
_cell.angle_gamma   90.00
#
_symmetry.space_group_name_H-M   'P 1'
#
loop_
_entity.id
_entity.type
_entity.pdbx_description
1 polymer ?
#
loop_
_entity_poly.entity_id
_entity_poly.type
_entity_poly.pdbx_seq_one_letter_code
_entity_poly.pdbx_strand_id
1 'polypeptide(L)'
;MTDAMAVLPPVTAAVAAAALDLLPARLRKRVDGAVAKAAGWPVEPHPDGVLVRVADDTAVTLRVTAGIVAADDHAVCSCLLAPACLHRAAVLSSAPLAVEEAAEEVEAAAEESERRDEREGESRDGTEAGVPLVVGEVALTPAQSTALDALRDAVTAVLVAGIAGSGAVHRAELLHAAHSARLAGLHRPA
;
A
#
# COMPACT_ATOMS: atom_id res chain seq x y z
N MET A 1 27.66 -9.73 21.62
CA MET A 1 26.20 -9.57 21.43
C MET A 1 26.02 -8.80 20.15
N THR A 2 25.72 -9.50 19.07
CA THR A 2 25.52 -8.89 17.76
C THR A 2 24.19 -8.17 17.82
N ASP A 3 24.24 -6.84 17.83
CA ASP A 3 23.07 -5.98 17.77
C ASP A 3 22.42 -6.20 16.39
N ALA A 4 21.41 -7.06 16.34
CA ALA A 4 20.65 -7.32 15.13
C ALA A 4 19.79 -6.08 14.89
N MET A 5 20.30 -5.16 14.08
CA MET A 5 19.56 -3.98 13.64
C MET A 5 18.27 -4.46 12.97
N ALA A 6 17.13 -4.22 13.62
CA ALA A 6 15.84 -4.67 13.13
C ALA A 6 15.51 -3.92 11.83
N VAL A 7 14.89 -4.59 10.87
CA VAL A 7 14.48 -3.96 9.61
C VAL A 7 13.05 -3.47 9.75
N LEU A 8 12.68 -2.40 9.03
CA LEU A 8 11.29 -1.93 9.00
C LEU A 8 10.37 -3.03 8.43
N PRO A 9 9.25 -3.33 9.10
CA PRO A 9 8.27 -4.28 8.59
C PRO A 9 7.55 -3.72 7.35
N PRO A 10 7.00 -4.60 6.48
CA PRO A 10 6.15 -4.16 5.39
C PRO A 10 4.90 -3.42 5.89
N VAL A 11 4.49 -2.40 5.14
CA VAL A 11 3.31 -1.57 5.42
C VAL A 11 2.35 -1.62 4.25
N THR A 12 1.04 -1.56 4.51
CA THR A 12 0.07 -1.49 3.42
C THR A 12 0.15 -0.12 2.74
N ALA A 13 -0.13 -0.09 1.43
CA ALA A 13 -0.19 1.15 0.64
C ALA A 13 -1.17 2.17 1.25
N ALA A 14 -2.29 1.71 1.79
CA ALA A 14 -3.31 2.55 2.41
C ALA A 14 -2.78 3.28 3.66
N VAL A 15 -2.08 2.57 4.56
CA VAL A 15 -1.50 3.18 5.78
C VAL A 15 -0.42 4.19 5.43
N ALA A 16 0.43 3.88 4.44
CA ALA A 16 1.47 4.81 3.98
C ALA A 16 0.87 6.10 3.39
N ALA A 17 -0.17 5.98 2.55
CA ALA A 17 -0.85 7.14 1.95
C ALA A 17 -1.61 7.98 3.00
N ALA A 18 -2.40 7.33 3.88
CA ALA A 18 -3.17 8.00 4.91
C ALA A 18 -2.29 8.85 5.85
N ALA A 19 -1.08 8.40 6.15
CA ALA A 19 -0.13 9.17 6.95
C ALA A 19 0.31 10.49 6.31
N LEU A 20 0.35 10.56 4.98
CA LEU A 20 0.73 11.77 4.22
C LEU A 20 -0.46 12.72 4.05
N ASP A 21 -1.66 12.19 3.88
CA ASP A 21 -2.90 12.96 3.77
C ASP A 21 -3.19 13.78 5.03
N LEU A 22 -2.92 13.18 6.21
CA LEU A 22 -3.07 13.82 7.51
C LEU A 22 -2.11 15.00 7.73
N LEU A 23 -1.03 15.13 6.96
CA LEU A 23 -0.05 16.20 7.17
C LEU A 23 -0.62 17.56 6.77
N PRO A 24 -0.44 18.60 7.61
CA PRO A 24 -0.64 19.98 7.19
C PRO A 24 0.27 20.35 6.01
N ALA A 25 -0.18 21.26 5.14
CA ALA A 25 0.54 21.66 3.92
C ALA A 25 2.02 22.05 4.16
N ARG A 26 2.32 22.69 5.30
CA ARG A 26 3.69 23.06 5.69
C ARG A 26 4.61 21.85 5.92
N LEU A 27 4.06 20.74 6.41
CA LEU A 27 4.81 19.51 6.69
C LEU A 27 4.94 18.65 5.43
N ARG A 28 3.93 18.61 4.55
CA ARG A 28 3.99 17.88 3.27
C ARG A 28 5.22 18.28 2.45
N LYS A 29 5.53 19.58 2.37
CA LYS A 29 6.71 20.11 1.67
C LYS A 29 8.06 19.62 2.22
N ARG A 30 8.08 19.03 3.41
CA ARG A 30 9.30 18.59 4.11
C ARG A 30 9.43 17.07 4.14
N VAL A 31 8.45 16.33 3.63
CA VAL A 31 8.40 14.86 3.71
C VAL A 31 9.63 14.24 3.08
N ASP A 32 9.99 14.62 1.85
CA ASP A 32 11.10 14.01 1.14
C ASP A 32 12.43 14.13 1.89
N GLY A 33 12.69 15.32 2.45
CA GLY A 33 13.87 15.54 3.29
C GLY A 33 13.84 14.78 4.61
N ALA A 34 12.66 14.44 5.12
CA ALA A 34 12.52 13.59 6.30
C ALA A 34 12.69 12.10 5.97
N VAL A 35 12.14 11.64 4.85
CA VAL A 35 12.31 10.26 4.33
C VAL A 35 13.79 9.97 4.07
N ALA A 36 14.52 10.92 3.48
CA ALA A 36 15.96 10.78 3.26
C ALA A 36 16.75 10.63 4.59
N LYS A 37 16.31 11.30 5.66
CA LYS A 37 16.91 11.18 6.99
C LYS A 37 16.53 9.87 7.68
N ALA A 38 15.30 9.40 7.46
CA ALA A 38 14.77 8.21 8.09
C ALA A 38 15.58 6.95 7.80
N ALA A 39 16.26 6.88 6.64
CA ALA A 39 17.18 5.81 6.30
C ALA A 39 18.34 5.62 7.30
N GLY A 40 18.69 6.66 8.08
CA GLY A 40 19.73 6.61 9.11
C GLY A 40 19.20 6.48 10.55
N TRP A 41 17.88 6.37 10.76
CA TRP A 41 17.32 6.26 12.10
C TRP A 41 17.49 4.84 12.66
N PRO A 42 17.97 4.68 13.90
CA PRO A 42 18.08 3.38 14.54
C PRO A 42 16.72 2.69 14.64
N VAL A 43 16.69 1.40 14.30
CA VAL A 43 15.50 0.55 14.39
C VAL A 43 15.79 -0.57 15.37
N GLU A 44 14.96 -0.65 16.41
CA GLU A 44 15.12 -1.54 17.53
C GLU A 44 13.94 -2.53 17.61
N PRO A 45 14.17 -3.77 18.07
CA PRO A 45 13.09 -4.70 18.36
C PRO A 45 12.12 -4.14 19.40
N HIS A 46 10.82 -4.30 19.17
CA HIS A 46 9.76 -3.97 20.13
C HIS A 46 8.87 -5.22 20.30
N PRO A 47 8.29 -5.49 21.49
CA PRO A 47 7.47 -6.69 21.74
C PRO A 47 6.49 -7.08 20.62
N ASP A 48 5.80 -6.10 20.05
CA ASP A 48 4.78 -6.30 18.99
C ASP A 48 5.20 -5.73 17.62
N GLY A 49 6.50 -5.53 17.37
CA GLY A 49 7.01 -5.00 16.10
C GLY A 49 8.38 -4.33 16.22
N VAL A 50 8.49 -3.07 15.81
CA VAL A 50 9.75 -2.31 15.88
C VAL A 50 9.54 -0.91 16.43
N LEU A 51 10.61 -0.34 16.99
CA LEU A 51 10.70 1.04 17.43
C LEU A 51 11.80 1.75 16.65
N VAL A 52 11.46 2.89 16.04
CA VAL A 52 12.40 3.73 15.28
C VAL A 52 12.72 4.96 16.12
N ARG A 53 13.99 5.16 16.48
CA ARG A 53 14.44 6.35 17.21
C ARG A 53 14.70 7.51 16.25
N VAL A 54 13.88 8.54 16.36
CA VAL A 54 13.95 9.73 15.50
C VAL A 54 14.80 10.83 16.14
N ALA A 55 14.70 10.96 17.47
CA ALA A 55 15.52 11.81 18.33
C ALA A 55 15.57 11.18 19.74
N ASP A 56 16.29 11.81 20.67
CA ASP A 56 16.47 11.30 22.04
C ASP A 56 15.14 11.05 22.78
N ASP A 57 14.14 11.92 22.58
CA ASP A 57 12.83 11.87 23.22
C ASP A 57 11.68 11.46 22.27
N THR A 58 12.00 11.19 21.01
CA THR A 58 11.00 10.99 19.96
C THR A 58 11.22 9.68 19.24
N ALA A 59 10.22 8.80 19.30
CA ALA A 59 10.23 7.50 18.66
C ALA A 59 8.93 7.23 17.90
N VAL A 60 9.03 6.43 16.84
CA VAL A 60 7.89 5.87 16.13
C VAL A 60 7.85 4.38 16.40
N THR A 61 6.76 3.91 16.99
CA THR A 61 6.50 2.48 17.19
C THR A 61 5.62 1.97 16.07
N LEU A 62 6.05 0.91 15.42
CA LEU A 62 5.27 0.17 14.42
C LEU A 62 4.88 -1.17 15.01
N ARG A 63 3.58 -1.40 15.14
CA ARG A 63 2.99 -2.68 15.54
C ARG A 63 2.65 -3.49 14.29
N VAL A 64 2.92 -4.78 14.33
CA VAL A 64 2.64 -5.67 13.21
C VAL A 64 1.56 -6.67 13.56
N THR A 65 0.73 -7.01 12.58
CA THR A 65 -0.20 -8.14 12.64
C THR A 65 0.09 -9.00 11.42
N ALA A 66 0.33 -10.30 11.64
CA ALA A 66 0.83 -11.20 10.60
C ALA A 66 2.09 -10.64 9.86
N GLY A 67 2.96 -9.93 10.58
CA GLY A 67 4.19 -9.36 10.02
C GLY A 67 4.03 -8.05 9.25
N ILE A 68 2.81 -7.50 9.12
CA ILE A 68 2.51 -6.29 8.33
C ILE A 68 1.92 -5.19 9.22
N VAL A 69 2.23 -3.93 8.94
CA VAL A 69 1.51 -2.76 9.48
C VAL A 69 0.32 -2.46 8.58
N ALA A 70 -0.86 -2.94 8.97
CA ALA A 70 -2.07 -2.86 8.15
C ALA A 70 -3.11 -1.83 8.64
N ALA A 71 -2.96 -1.29 9.85
CA ALA A 71 -3.88 -0.33 10.45
C ALA A 71 -3.18 0.98 10.82
N ASP A 72 -3.91 2.09 10.79
CA ASP A 72 -3.35 3.42 11.04
C ASP A 72 -2.82 3.60 12.47
N ASP A 73 -3.52 3.02 13.44
CA ASP A 73 -3.19 3.05 14.86
C ASP A 73 -2.03 2.12 15.24
N HIS A 74 -1.59 1.25 14.32
CA HIS A 74 -0.38 0.46 14.49
C HIS A 74 0.90 1.28 14.31
N ALA A 75 0.82 2.49 13.77
CA ALA A 75 1.96 3.40 13.62
C ALA A 75 1.81 4.61 14.54
N VAL A 76 2.47 4.57 15.71
CA VAL A 76 2.34 5.61 16.76
C VAL A 76 3.65 6.34 16.93
N CYS A 77 3.62 7.67 16.85
CA CYS A 77 4.76 8.52 17.17
C CYS A 77 4.58 9.13 18.56
N SER A 78 5.64 9.19 19.37
CA SER A 78 5.62 9.81 20.69
C SER A 78 5.64 11.34 20.68
N CYS A 79 5.84 11.96 19.50
CA CYS A 79 5.90 13.42 19.42
C CYS A 79 4.51 14.07 19.61
N LEU A 80 4.51 15.33 20.06
CA LEU A 80 3.29 16.10 20.33
C LEU A 80 2.40 16.35 19.10
N LEU A 81 2.88 16.11 17.88
CA LEU A 81 2.12 16.31 16.64
C LEU A 81 1.45 15.03 16.12
N ALA A 82 1.56 13.90 16.84
CA ALA A 82 0.90 12.67 16.43
C ALA A 82 -0.63 12.83 16.38
N PRO A 83 -1.33 12.17 15.43
CA PRO A 83 -0.82 11.29 14.37
C PRO A 83 -0.34 12.04 13.11
N ALA A 84 -0.60 13.35 13.01
CA ALA A 84 -0.28 14.22 11.87
C ALA A 84 1.16 14.78 11.91
N CYS A 85 2.15 13.90 12.11
CA CYS A 85 3.55 14.30 12.28
C CYS A 85 4.46 13.82 11.15
N LEU A 86 5.50 14.61 10.88
CA LEU A 86 6.50 14.31 9.86
C LEU A 86 7.27 13.01 10.13
N HIS A 87 7.46 12.66 11.40
CA HIS A 87 8.18 11.46 11.81
C HIS A 87 7.45 10.17 11.43
N ARG A 88 6.15 10.07 11.78
CA ARG A 88 5.30 8.92 11.41
C ARG A 88 5.23 8.77 9.89
N ALA A 89 4.97 9.87 9.19
CA ALA A 89 4.91 9.87 7.73
C ALA A 89 6.25 9.45 7.08
N ALA A 90 7.39 9.92 7.60
CA ALA A 90 8.70 9.56 7.09
C ALA A 90 9.01 8.08 7.30
N VAL A 91 8.77 7.54 8.50
CA VAL A 91 8.98 6.12 8.80
C VAL A 91 8.11 5.23 7.89
N LEU A 92 6.81 5.53 7.77
CA LEU A 92 5.91 4.76 6.93
C LEU A 92 6.26 4.85 5.43
N SER A 93 6.76 5.99 4.97
CA SER A 93 7.19 6.17 3.57
C SER A 93 8.54 5.51 3.25
N SER A 94 9.35 5.21 4.28
CA SER A 94 10.63 4.50 4.17
C SER A 94 10.50 2.98 4.30
N ALA A 95 9.38 2.49 4.83
CA ALA A 95 9.13 1.06 5.00
C ALA A 95 8.82 0.39 3.65
N PRO A 96 9.17 -0.91 3.49
CA PRO A 96 8.75 -1.66 2.30
C PRO A 96 7.23 -1.74 2.21
N LEU A 97 6.68 -1.75 1.00
CA LEU A 97 5.25 -1.97 0.81
C LEU A 97 4.94 -3.46 0.88
N ALA A 98 3.85 -3.82 1.55
CA ALA A 98 3.29 -5.16 1.48
C ALA A 98 2.85 -5.45 0.04
N VAL A 99 3.38 -6.51 -0.55
CA VAL A 99 2.91 -7.05 -1.82
C VAL A 99 1.76 -8.02 -1.55
N GLU A 100 0.65 -7.87 -2.28
CA GLU A 100 -0.60 -8.60 -2.03
C GLU A 100 -0.52 -10.11 -2.35
N GLU A 101 0.61 -10.60 -2.90
CA GLU A 101 0.83 -12.02 -3.25
C GLU A 101 0.72 -12.97 -2.04
N ALA A 102 0.88 -12.48 -0.80
CA ALA A 102 0.73 -13.29 0.41
C ALA A 102 -0.74 -13.54 0.83
N ALA A 103 -1.73 -12.87 0.21
CA ALA A 103 -3.15 -13.04 0.53
C ALA A 103 -3.84 -14.09 -0.36
N GLU A 104 -3.36 -14.28 -1.60
CA GLU A 104 -3.97 -15.18 -2.58
C GLU A 104 -3.68 -16.67 -2.30
N GLU A 105 -2.57 -16.99 -1.60
CA GLU A 105 -2.21 -18.38 -1.25
C GLU A 105 -3.20 -19.03 -0.24
N VAL A 106 -3.94 -18.23 0.54
CA VAL A 106 -4.87 -18.73 1.57
C VAL A 106 -6.27 -18.98 0.99
N GLU A 107 -6.71 -18.17 0.02
CA GLU A 107 -8.01 -18.34 -0.63
C GLU A 107 -7.98 -19.42 -1.73
N ALA A 108 -6.87 -19.54 -2.46
CA ALA A 108 -6.71 -20.58 -3.49
C ALA A 108 -6.78 -22.01 -2.92
N ALA A 109 -6.25 -22.23 -1.71
CA ALA A 109 -6.28 -23.52 -1.04
C ALA A 109 -7.69 -23.93 -0.54
N ALA A 110 -8.56 -22.96 -0.26
CA ALA A 110 -9.95 -23.22 0.16
C ALA A 110 -10.81 -23.63 -1.04
N GLU A 111 -10.66 -22.96 -2.18
CA GLU A 111 -11.45 -23.26 -3.38
C GLU A 111 -11.00 -24.55 -4.11
N GLU A 112 -9.74 -24.97 -3.95
CA GLU A 112 -9.22 -26.20 -4.56
C GLU A 112 -9.74 -27.46 -3.85
N SER A 113 -10.13 -27.36 -2.58
CA SER A 113 -10.76 -28.45 -1.83
C SER A 113 -12.21 -28.70 -2.25
N GLU A 114 -12.93 -27.67 -2.71
CA GLU A 114 -14.33 -27.78 -3.13
C GLU A 114 -14.45 -28.26 -4.59
N ARG A 115 -13.51 -27.86 -5.47
CA ARG A 115 -13.51 -28.24 -6.90
C ARG A 115 -13.02 -29.67 -7.19
N ARG A 116 -12.48 -30.37 -6.19
CA ARG A 116 -11.99 -31.76 -6.33
C ARG A 116 -13.09 -32.82 -6.13
N ASP A 117 -14.21 -32.46 -5.49
CA ASP A 117 -15.30 -33.40 -5.19
C ASP A 117 -16.32 -33.54 -6.35
N GLU A 118 -16.32 -32.60 -7.31
CA GLU A 118 -17.32 -32.55 -8.39
C GLU A 118 -16.81 -33.03 -9.77
N ARG A 119 -15.54 -33.45 -9.89
CA ARG A 119 -14.88 -33.78 -11.17
C ARG A 119 -14.66 -35.27 -11.45
N GLU A 120 -15.43 -36.16 -10.85
CA GLU A 120 -15.56 -37.55 -11.31
C GLU A 120 -16.96 -37.77 -11.89
N GLY A 121 -17.18 -37.29 -13.12
CA GLY A 121 -18.48 -37.42 -13.78
C GLY A 121 -18.51 -36.87 -15.21
N GLU A 122 -18.11 -37.73 -16.14
CA GLU A 122 -18.59 -37.78 -17.54
C GLU A 122 -17.86 -37.02 -18.65
N SER A 123 -17.85 -37.72 -19.78
CA SER A 123 -16.97 -37.70 -20.95
C SER A 123 -17.31 -36.66 -22.02
N ARG A 124 -16.23 -36.16 -22.66
CA ARG A 124 -16.04 -35.72 -24.06
C ARG A 124 -17.25 -35.71 -25.02
N ASP A 125 -17.48 -34.58 -25.71
CA ASP A 125 -17.38 -34.40 -27.18
C ASP A 125 -17.94 -33.02 -27.63
N GLY A 126 -17.40 -32.47 -28.71
CA GLY A 126 -18.17 -31.61 -29.63
C GLY A 126 -17.96 -30.10 -29.65
N THR A 127 -17.21 -29.67 -30.67
CA THR A 127 -17.52 -28.52 -31.57
C THR A 127 -17.19 -27.09 -31.11
N GLU A 128 -16.14 -26.56 -31.73
CA GLU A 128 -15.87 -25.12 -31.90
C GLU A 128 -17.10 -24.42 -32.51
N ALA A 129 -17.82 -23.66 -31.70
CA ALA A 129 -18.75 -22.64 -32.16
C ALA A 129 -18.22 -21.29 -31.69
N GLY A 130 -17.70 -20.50 -32.64
CA GLY A 130 -17.27 -19.14 -32.39
C GLY A 130 -18.42 -18.33 -31.79
N VAL A 131 -18.26 -17.93 -30.53
CA VAL A 131 -19.15 -16.97 -29.89
C VAL A 131 -18.85 -15.60 -30.49
N PRO A 132 -19.84 -14.85 -30.99
CA PRO A 132 -19.60 -13.49 -31.42
C PRO A 132 -19.15 -12.67 -30.20
N LEU A 133 -17.98 -12.04 -30.30
CA LEU A 133 -17.58 -10.98 -29.37
C LEU A 133 -18.54 -9.80 -29.58
N VAL A 134 -19.64 -9.81 -28.82
CA VAL A 134 -20.38 -8.60 -28.52
C VAL A 134 -19.47 -7.75 -27.66
N VAL A 135 -18.69 -6.88 -28.30
CA VAL A 135 -18.01 -5.78 -27.61
C VAL A 135 -19.11 -4.78 -27.27
N GLY A 136 -19.89 -5.09 -26.24
CA GLY A 136 -20.69 -4.09 -25.57
C GLY A 136 -19.73 -3.06 -25.00
N GLU A 137 -19.92 -1.80 -25.36
CA GLU A 137 -19.24 -0.67 -24.71
C GLU A 137 -19.52 -0.80 -23.21
N VAL A 138 -18.54 -1.28 -22.44
CA VAL A 138 -18.67 -1.40 -20.98
C VAL A 138 -18.65 0.01 -20.43
N ALA A 139 -19.83 0.59 -20.26
CA ALA A 139 -19.97 1.93 -19.70
C ALA A 139 -19.48 1.91 -18.26
N LEU A 140 -18.44 2.69 -17.97
CA LEU A 140 -17.95 2.89 -16.61
C LEU A 140 -19.03 3.55 -15.76
N THR A 141 -19.18 3.09 -14.52
CA THR A 141 -19.99 3.82 -13.54
C THR A 141 -19.35 5.17 -13.22
N PRO A 142 -20.11 6.17 -12.73
CA PRO A 142 -19.54 7.46 -12.34
C PRO A 142 -18.38 7.33 -11.33
N ALA A 143 -18.48 6.41 -10.37
CA ALA A 143 -17.43 6.14 -9.40
C ALA A 143 -16.15 5.58 -10.04
N GLN A 144 -16.30 4.64 -10.98
CA GLN A 144 -15.17 4.11 -11.75
C GLN A 144 -14.51 5.18 -12.62
N SER A 145 -15.30 6.04 -13.29
CA SER A 145 -14.77 7.15 -14.09
C SER A 145 -14.00 8.14 -13.21
N THR A 146 -14.55 8.55 -12.07
CA THR A 146 -13.84 9.44 -11.12
C THR A 146 -12.53 8.82 -10.62
N ALA A 147 -12.54 7.54 -10.25
CA ALA A 147 -11.35 6.87 -9.77
C ALA A 147 -10.29 6.71 -10.88
N LEU A 148 -10.72 6.42 -12.11
CA LEU A 148 -9.84 6.34 -13.28
C LEU A 148 -9.20 7.69 -13.63
N ASP A 149 -9.98 8.78 -13.56
CA ASP A 149 -9.46 10.13 -13.81
C ASP A 149 -8.44 10.53 -12.75
N ALA A 150 -8.73 10.27 -11.46
CA ALA A 150 -7.78 10.53 -10.38
C ALA A 150 -6.48 9.73 -10.54
N LEU A 151 -6.58 8.46 -10.96
CA LEU A 151 -5.42 7.61 -11.26
C LEU A 151 -4.62 8.14 -12.45
N ARG A 152 -5.30 8.57 -13.52
CA ARG A 152 -4.66 9.18 -14.69
C ARG A 152 -3.92 10.46 -14.30
N ASP A 153 -4.52 11.30 -13.48
CA ASP A 153 -3.91 12.55 -13.02
C ASP A 153 -2.66 12.27 -12.17
N ALA A 154 -2.73 11.31 -11.24
CA ALA A 154 -1.59 10.92 -10.41
C ALA A 154 -0.43 10.35 -11.24
N VAL A 155 -0.71 9.45 -12.19
CA VAL A 155 0.30 8.91 -13.11
C VAL A 155 0.90 10.02 -13.98
N THR A 156 0.07 10.92 -14.50
CA THR A 156 0.53 12.05 -15.31
C THR A 156 1.44 12.97 -14.52
N ALA A 157 1.11 13.26 -13.26
CA ALA A 157 1.95 14.06 -12.37
C ALA A 157 3.32 13.41 -12.15
N VAL A 158 3.37 12.10 -11.91
CA VAL A 158 4.63 11.34 -11.82
C VAL A 158 5.45 11.42 -13.11
N LEU A 159 4.80 11.24 -14.27
CA LEU A 159 5.48 11.30 -15.58
C LEU A 159 6.03 12.70 -15.88
N VAL A 160 5.30 13.76 -15.54
CA VAL A 160 5.73 15.15 -15.72
C VAL A 160 6.89 15.50 -14.77
N ALA A 161 6.82 15.05 -13.52
CA ALA A 161 7.88 15.29 -12.53
C ALA A 161 9.16 14.48 -12.84
N GLY A 162 9.02 13.32 -13.46
CA GLY A 162 10.12 12.39 -13.74
C GLY A 162 10.71 11.75 -12.49
N ILE A 163 11.68 10.84 -12.66
CA ILE A 163 12.27 10.05 -11.55
C ILE A 163 12.89 10.94 -10.48
N ALA A 164 13.62 11.99 -10.87
CA ALA A 164 14.28 12.89 -9.94
C ALA A 164 13.29 13.85 -9.21
N GLY A 165 12.12 14.09 -9.78
CA GLY A 165 11.08 14.96 -9.20
C GLY A 165 9.98 14.20 -8.43
N SER A 166 9.91 12.88 -8.58
CA SER A 166 8.89 12.03 -7.95
C SER A 166 9.26 11.67 -6.52
N GLY A 167 8.97 12.58 -5.58
CA GLY A 167 9.09 12.37 -4.14
C GLY A 167 7.98 11.50 -3.53
N ALA A 168 7.98 11.40 -2.20
CA ALA A 168 7.01 10.66 -1.41
C ALA A 168 5.57 11.17 -1.60
N VAL A 169 5.38 12.45 -1.90
CA VAL A 169 4.04 13.02 -2.17
C VAL A 169 3.43 12.42 -3.43
N HIS A 170 4.16 12.41 -4.55
CA HIS A 170 3.69 11.79 -5.80
C HIS A 170 3.42 10.29 -5.62
N ARG A 171 4.26 9.60 -4.82
CA ARG A 171 4.02 8.19 -4.48
C ARG A 171 2.72 8.01 -3.70
N ALA A 172 2.45 8.88 -2.72
CA ALA A 172 1.23 8.83 -1.91
C ALA A 172 -0.02 9.02 -2.76
N GLU A 173 -0.01 10.05 -3.62
CA GLU A 173 -1.11 10.36 -4.54
C GLU A 173 -1.40 9.16 -5.45
N LEU A 174 -0.35 8.53 -6.01
CA LEU A 174 -0.50 7.33 -6.82
C LEU A 174 -1.08 6.15 -6.04
N LEU A 175 -0.58 5.87 -4.83
CA LEU A 175 -1.08 4.78 -3.98
C LEU A 175 -2.54 5.02 -3.56
N HIS A 176 -2.91 6.26 -3.23
CA HIS A 176 -4.27 6.64 -2.88
C HIS A 176 -5.22 6.48 -4.06
N ALA A 177 -4.83 6.94 -5.25
CA ALA A 177 -5.63 6.79 -6.46
C ALA A 177 -5.81 5.31 -6.84
N ALA A 178 -4.75 4.50 -6.73
CA ALA A 178 -4.83 3.05 -6.97
C ALA A 178 -5.76 2.35 -5.97
N HIS A 179 -5.70 2.71 -4.69
CA HIS A 179 -6.61 2.18 -3.67
C HIS A 179 -8.06 2.58 -3.96
N SER A 180 -8.31 3.85 -4.29
CA SER A 180 -9.64 4.36 -4.65
C SER A 180 -10.20 3.64 -5.87
N ALA A 181 -9.37 3.35 -6.88
CA ALA A 181 -9.73 2.56 -8.04
C ALA A 181 -10.13 1.13 -7.68
N ARG A 182 -9.39 0.47 -6.77
CA ARG A 182 -9.77 -0.87 -6.26
C ARG A 182 -11.11 -0.85 -5.53
N LEU A 183 -11.36 0.15 -4.68
CA LEU A 183 -12.64 0.32 -3.99
C LEU A 183 -13.81 0.57 -4.97
N ALA A 184 -13.53 1.21 -6.11
CA ALA A 184 -14.50 1.40 -7.19
C ALA A 184 -14.68 0.16 -8.10
N GLY A 185 -13.98 -0.95 -7.81
CA GLY A 185 -14.07 -2.20 -8.56
C GLY A 185 -13.27 -2.20 -9.87
N LEU A 186 -12.28 -1.32 -10.03
CA LEU A 186 -11.33 -1.40 -11.14
C LEU A 186 -10.28 -2.46 -10.82
N HIS A 187 -10.16 -3.47 -11.68
CA HIS A 187 -9.19 -4.53 -11.52
C HIS A 187 -7.80 -4.10 -11.99
N ARG A 188 -6.76 -4.40 -11.19
CA ARG A 188 -5.34 -4.13 -11.50
C ARG A 188 -5.06 -2.67 -11.92
N PRO A 189 -5.39 -1.67 -11.10
CA PRO A 189 -5.23 -0.27 -11.48
C PRO A 189 -3.79 0.23 -11.50
N ALA A 190 -2.86 -0.41 -10.77
CA ALA A 190 -1.45 -0.05 -10.72
C ALA A 190 -0.61 -1.24 -10.26
#